data_AF-A0A520K112-F1
#
_entry.id   AF-A0A520K112-F1
#
_cell.length_a   1.000
_cell.length_b   1.000
_cell.length_c   1.000
_cell.angle_alpha   90.00
_cell.angle_beta   90.00
_cell.angle_gamma   90.00
#
_symmetry.space_group_name_H-M   'P 1'
#
loop_
_entity.id
_entity.type
_entity.pdbx_description
1 polymer ?
#
loop_
_entity_poly.entity_id
_entity_poly.type
_entity_poly.pdbx_seq_one_letter_code
_entity_poly.pdbx_strand_id
1 'polypeptide(L)'
;MTKKKRYRGHFCRVCKKILPNEKFTGKGHAAHICKKCARKAKARKSEDTAITRIYSALSCQNLSQDDRAMLEKYARSGRKSIRTRALTVLAAFTKYPPLCKIEHLEKEVPDEETDDDVLR
;
A
#
# COMPACT_ATOMS: atom_id res chain seq x y z
N MET A 1 -32.21 12.81 -21.00
CA MET A 1 -31.18 11.82 -20.59
C MET A 1 -29.80 12.32 -20.98
N THR A 2 -29.00 12.82 -20.03
CA THR A 2 -27.64 13.31 -20.32
C THR A 2 -26.71 12.14 -20.63
N LYS A 3 -26.13 12.09 -21.83
CA LYS A 3 -25.15 11.05 -22.21
C LYS A 3 -23.95 11.13 -21.27
N LYS A 4 -23.72 10.09 -20.45
CA LYS A 4 -22.49 9.95 -19.64
C LYS A 4 -21.28 10.01 -20.57
N LYS A 5 -20.43 11.01 -20.37
CA LYS A 5 -19.16 11.16 -21.11
C LYS A 5 -18.30 9.94 -20.79
N ARG A 6 -18.08 9.04 -21.76
CA ARG A 6 -17.17 7.91 -21.60
C ARG A 6 -15.74 8.45 -21.56
N TYR A 7 -15.07 8.28 -20.42
CA TYR A 7 -13.67 8.68 -20.28
C TYR A 7 -12.84 7.84 -21.24
N ARG A 8 -12.14 8.49 -22.18
CA ARG A 8 -11.28 7.80 -23.16
C ARG A 8 -9.85 7.81 -22.63
N GLY A 9 -9.43 6.71 -22.01
CA GLY A 9 -8.06 6.55 -21.52
C GLY A 9 -7.83 5.21 -20.81
N HIS A 10 -6.55 4.88 -20.62
CA HIS A 10 -6.11 3.67 -19.93
C HIS A 10 -5.31 4.01 -18.66
N PHE A 11 -5.47 3.16 -17.65
CA PHE A 11 -4.74 3.29 -16.39
C PHE A 11 -3.34 2.70 -16.49
N CYS A 12 -2.33 3.46 -16.09
CA CYS A 12 -0.96 2.98 -15.99
C CYS A 12 -0.64 2.52 -14.56
N ARG A 13 -0.28 1.23 -14.37
CA ARG A 13 0.02 0.66 -13.05
C ARG A 13 1.30 1.19 -12.39
N VAL A 14 2.20 1.79 -13.16
CA VAL A 14 3.49 2.29 -12.64
C VAL A 14 3.37 3.73 -12.14
N CYS A 15 2.72 4.62 -12.92
CA CYS A 15 2.58 6.03 -12.52
C CYS A 15 1.21 6.36 -11.90
N LYS A 16 0.28 5.40 -11.83
CA LYS A 16 -1.06 5.56 -11.24
C LYS A 16 -1.91 6.67 -11.85
N LYS A 17 -1.69 6.99 -13.13
CA LYS A 17 -2.47 8.01 -13.86
C LYS A 17 -3.30 7.34 -14.94
N ILE A 18 -4.53 7.84 -15.12
CA ILE A 18 -5.30 7.56 -16.33
C ILE A 18 -4.73 8.47 -17.43
N LEU A 19 -4.32 7.87 -18.55
CA LEU A 19 -3.67 8.55 -19.65
C LEU A 19 -4.39 8.22 -20.97
N PRO A 20 -4.35 9.11 -21.97
CA PRO A 20 -4.98 8.83 -23.26
C PRO A 20 -4.24 7.70 -24.00
N ASN A 21 -4.96 7.02 -24.90
CA ASN A 21 -4.50 5.81 -25.59
C ASN A 21 -3.15 6.01 -26.31
N GLU A 22 -2.90 7.19 -26.86
CA GLU A 22 -1.64 7.55 -27.54
C GLU A 22 -0.40 7.48 -26.65
N LYS A 23 -0.58 7.58 -25.33
CA LYS A 23 0.51 7.44 -24.35
C LYS A 23 0.85 5.99 -24.05
N PHE A 24 0.16 5.02 -24.64
CA PHE A 24 0.46 3.60 -24.58
C PHE A 24 1.01 3.11 -25.94
N THR A 25 1.79 2.04 -25.92
CA THR A 25 2.14 1.26 -27.12
C THR A 25 1.27 0.02 -27.15
N GLY A 26 1.12 -0.69 -28.28
CA GLY A 26 0.32 -1.93 -28.31
C GLY A 26 0.72 -2.92 -27.21
N LYS A 27 2.02 -3.23 -27.08
CA LYS A 27 2.55 -4.06 -25.97
C LYS A 27 2.36 -3.42 -24.59
N GLY A 28 2.54 -2.11 -24.47
CA GLY A 28 2.35 -1.37 -23.22
C GLY A 28 0.90 -1.33 -22.76
N HIS A 29 -0.04 -1.36 -23.69
CA HIS A 29 -1.47 -1.39 -23.43
C HIS A 29 -1.86 -2.70 -22.76
N ALA A 30 -1.45 -3.84 -23.31
CA ALA A 30 -1.65 -5.16 -22.70
C ALA A 30 -1.01 -5.26 -21.30
N ALA A 31 0.14 -4.60 -21.09
CA ALA A 31 0.82 -4.60 -19.80
C ALA A 31 0.32 -3.53 -18.81
N HIS A 32 -0.60 -2.65 -19.21
CA HIS A 32 -1.04 -1.47 -18.45
C HIS A 32 0.14 -0.54 -18.06
N ILE A 33 1.09 -0.33 -18.97
CA ILE A 33 2.28 0.50 -18.80
C ILE A 33 2.37 1.54 -19.93
N CYS A 34 2.37 2.83 -19.58
CA CYS A 34 2.51 3.90 -20.56
C CYS A 34 3.94 3.99 -21.12
N LYS A 35 4.10 4.61 -22.30
CA LYS A 35 5.39 4.84 -23.01
C LYS A 35 6.48 5.39 -22.09
N LYS A 36 6.15 6.41 -21.28
CA LYS A 36 7.09 7.03 -20.33
C LYS A 36 7.57 6.03 -19.28
N CYS A 37 6.65 5.26 -18.70
CA CYS A 37 6.97 4.24 -17.71
C CYS A 37 7.70 3.05 -18.35
N ALA A 38 7.41 2.70 -19.60
CA ALA A 38 8.10 1.64 -20.33
C ALA A 38 9.58 1.96 -20.58
N ARG A 39 9.98 3.24 -20.64
CA ARG A 39 11.39 3.67 -20.80
C ARG A 39 12.19 3.67 -19.49
N LYS A 40 11.55 3.58 -18.31
CA LYS A 40 12.25 3.54 -17.01
C LYS A 40 13.11 2.27 -16.85
N ALA A 41 14.18 2.34 -16.05
CA ALA A 41 14.97 1.17 -15.67
C ALA A 41 14.11 0.10 -14.96
N LYS A 42 14.40 -1.19 -15.18
CA LYS A 42 13.64 -2.32 -14.61
C LYS A 42 13.61 -2.28 -13.08
N ALA A 43 14.73 -1.95 -12.44
CA ALA A 43 14.83 -1.77 -10.99
C ALA A 43 13.83 -0.72 -10.49
N ARG A 44 13.89 0.50 -11.05
CA ARG A 44 12.99 1.60 -10.67
C ARG A 44 11.51 1.29 -10.94
N LYS A 45 11.18 0.64 -12.06
CA LYS A 45 9.80 0.18 -12.35
C LYS A 45 9.31 -0.78 -11.27
N SER A 46 10.15 -1.72 -10.85
CA SER A 46 9.78 -2.72 -9.85
C SER A 46 9.55 -2.08 -8.48
N GLU A 47 10.35 -1.07 -8.11
CA GLU A 47 10.15 -0.29 -6.89
C GLU A 47 8.85 0.51 -6.95
N ASP A 48 8.64 1.31 -8.01
CA ASP A 48 7.41 2.10 -8.20
C ASP A 48 6.15 1.22 -8.14
N THR A 49 6.23 0.00 -8.69
CA THR A 49 5.13 -0.98 -8.67
C THR A 49 4.90 -1.57 -7.28
N ALA A 50 5.97 -1.96 -6.57
CA ALA A 50 5.87 -2.47 -5.20
C ALA A 50 5.27 -1.43 -4.25
N ILE A 51 5.77 -0.20 -4.35
CA ILE A 51 5.24 0.96 -3.63
C ILE A 51 3.75 1.17 -3.93
N THR A 52 3.36 1.06 -5.19
CA THR A 52 1.96 1.19 -5.60
C THR A 52 1.08 0.16 -4.92
N ARG A 53 1.52 -1.11 -4.91
CA ARG A 53 0.80 -2.20 -4.23
C ARG A 53 0.65 -1.97 -2.73
N ILE A 54 1.72 -1.52 -2.06
CA ILE A 54 1.69 -1.19 -0.63
C ILE A 54 0.58 -0.18 -0.31
N TYR A 55 0.43 0.87 -1.13
CA TYR A 55 -0.64 1.86 -0.90
C TYR A 55 -2.02 1.38 -1.30
N SER A 56 -2.12 0.53 -2.34
CA SER A 56 -3.41 -0.06 -2.69
C SER A 56 -3.96 -0.92 -1.55
N ALA A 57 -3.11 -1.58 -0.78
CA ALA A 57 -3.52 -2.33 0.41
C ALA A 57 -4.16 -1.45 1.51
N LEU A 58 -3.84 -0.15 1.56
CA LEU A 58 -4.48 0.81 2.48
C LEU A 58 -5.90 1.21 2.04
N SER A 59 -6.31 0.90 0.81
CA SER A 59 -7.64 1.27 0.31
C SER A 59 -8.74 0.35 0.88
N CYS A 60 -8.36 -0.80 1.42
CA CYS A 60 -9.26 -1.73 2.09
C CYS A 60 -9.27 -1.42 3.59
N GLN A 61 -10.46 -1.38 4.21
CA GLN A 61 -10.58 -1.24 5.67
C GLN A 61 -9.92 -2.41 6.39
N ASN A 62 -10.00 -3.61 5.82
CA ASN A 62 -9.29 -4.80 6.30
C ASN A 62 -8.20 -5.22 5.32
N LEU A 63 -7.02 -5.50 5.86
CA LEU A 63 -5.93 -6.06 5.09
C LEU A 63 -6.24 -7.52 4.74
N SER A 64 -6.35 -7.82 3.44
CA SER A 64 -6.52 -9.20 2.95
C SER A 64 -5.33 -10.07 3.39
N GLN A 65 -5.55 -11.38 3.52
CA GLN A 65 -4.47 -12.35 3.80
C GLN A 65 -3.34 -12.24 2.76
N ASP A 66 -3.69 -12.06 1.49
CA ASP A 66 -2.74 -11.87 0.40
C ASP A 66 -1.94 -10.58 0.54
N ASP A 67 -2.62 -9.48 0.89
CA ASP A 67 -1.98 -8.18 1.09
C ASP A 67 -1.04 -8.21 2.31
N ARG A 68 -1.43 -8.91 3.38
CA ARG A 68 -0.59 -9.11 4.56
C ARG A 68 0.65 -9.93 4.24
N ALA A 69 0.50 -11.07 3.57
CA ALA A 69 1.63 -11.90 3.15
C ALA A 69 2.59 -11.13 2.21
N MET A 70 2.01 -10.32 1.31
CA MET A 70 2.78 -9.45 0.41
C MET A 70 3.56 -8.38 1.18
N LEU A 71 2.96 -7.72 2.17
CA LEU A 71 3.61 -6.71 3.00
C LEU A 71 4.71 -7.31 3.87
N GLU A 72 4.49 -8.49 4.47
CA GLU A 72 5.52 -9.19 5.25
C GLU A 72 6.74 -9.58 4.38
N LYS A 73 6.48 -10.02 3.14
CA LYS A 73 7.55 -10.27 2.16
C LYS A 73 8.31 -8.99 1.83
N TYR A 74 7.62 -7.86 1.69
CA TYR A 74 8.23 -6.56 1.40
C TYR A 74 9.00 -5.98 2.60
N ALA A 75 8.56 -6.26 3.82
CA ALA A 75 9.28 -5.91 5.05
C ALA A 75 10.64 -6.63 5.15
N ARG A 76 10.75 -7.86 4.62
CA ARG A 76 12.02 -8.60 4.55
C ARG A 76 12.89 -8.25 3.33
N SER A 77 12.45 -7.33 2.46
CA SER A 77 13.20 -6.96 1.27
C SER A 77 14.47 -6.15 1.60
N GLY A 78 15.55 -6.37 0.84
CA GLY A 78 16.79 -5.58 0.95
C GLY A 78 16.67 -4.11 0.49
N ARG A 79 15.54 -3.73 -0.12
CA ARG A 79 15.32 -2.35 -0.57
C ARG A 79 14.71 -1.51 0.55
N LYS A 80 15.51 -0.61 1.12
CA LYS A 80 15.12 0.25 2.25
C LYS A 80 13.77 0.96 2.03
N SER A 81 13.55 1.54 0.84
CA SER A 81 12.32 2.29 0.52
C SER A 81 11.05 1.43 0.55
N ILE A 82 11.13 0.17 0.12
CA ILE A 82 10.01 -0.78 0.14
C ILE A 82 9.78 -1.27 1.56
N ARG A 83 10.87 -1.67 2.25
CA ARG A 83 10.83 -2.20 3.61
C ARG A 83 10.20 -1.21 4.59
N THR A 84 10.68 0.03 4.61
CA THR A 84 10.17 1.06 5.53
C THR A 84 8.66 1.24 5.34
N ARG A 85 8.19 1.37 4.10
CA ARG A 85 6.76 1.57 3.81
C ARG A 85 5.92 0.36 4.20
N ALA A 86 6.40 -0.85 3.92
CA ALA A 86 5.67 -2.07 4.26
C ALA A 86 5.52 -2.21 5.79
N LEU A 87 6.58 -1.94 6.55
CA LEU A 87 6.54 -1.92 8.01
C LEU A 87 5.58 -0.86 8.54
N THR A 88 5.61 0.36 8.00
CA THR A 88 4.68 1.43 8.39
C THR A 88 3.22 1.00 8.19
N VAL A 89 2.90 0.37 7.05
CA VAL A 89 1.54 -0.09 6.75
C VAL A 89 1.13 -1.23 7.70
N LEU A 90 1.99 -2.23 7.92
CA LEU A 90 1.69 -3.31 8.87
C LEU A 90 1.44 -2.76 10.27
N ALA A 91 2.29 -1.85 10.75
CA ALA A 91 2.14 -1.22 12.06
C ALA A 91 0.83 -0.43 12.19
N ALA A 92 0.39 0.24 11.12
CA ALA A 92 -0.87 0.98 11.13
C ALA A 92 -2.08 0.05 11.35
N PHE A 93 -2.10 -1.12 10.69
CA PHE A 93 -3.17 -2.10 10.83
C PHE A 93 -3.12 -2.90 12.14
N THR A 94 -1.98 -2.96 12.83
CA THR A 94 -1.86 -3.59 14.15
C THR A 94 -2.17 -2.62 15.30
N LYS A 95 -1.75 -1.35 15.19
CA LYS A 95 -1.93 -0.33 16.23
C LYS A 95 -3.35 0.24 16.27
N TYR A 96 -3.97 0.38 15.09
CA TYR A 96 -5.36 0.81 14.95
C TYR A 96 -6.08 -0.25 14.14
N PRO A 97 -6.48 -1.37 14.76
CA PRO A 97 -7.26 -2.38 14.07
C PRO A 97 -8.53 -1.71 13.52
N PRO A 98 -8.96 -2.09 12.30
CA PRO A 98 -10.16 -1.51 11.73
C PRO A 98 -11.36 -1.70 12.65
N LEU A 99 -12.24 -0.71 12.70
CA LEU A 99 -13.38 -0.61 13.63
C LEU A 99 -14.24 -1.89 13.71
N CYS A 100 -14.24 -2.71 12.66
CA CYS A 100 -14.95 -3.99 12.62
C CYS A 100 -14.31 -5.14 13.44
N LYS A 101 -13.14 -4.93 14.07
CA LYS A 101 -12.49 -5.91 14.95
C LYS A 101 -12.45 -5.49 16.43
N ILE A 102 -13.12 -4.39 16.78
CA ILE A 102 -13.13 -3.82 18.14
C ILE A 102 -14.17 -4.50 19.05
N GLU A 103 -14.84 -5.57 18.62
CA GLU A 103 -15.89 -6.21 19.44
C GLU A 103 -15.37 -6.97 20.67
N HIS A 104 -14.06 -7.19 20.84
CA HIS A 104 -13.54 -8.07 21.91
C HIS A 104 -12.26 -7.60 22.62
N LEU A 105 -11.84 -6.33 22.52
CA LEU A 105 -10.62 -5.85 23.19
C LEU A 105 -10.94 -4.90 24.35
N GLU A 106 -11.81 -5.37 25.25
CA GLU A 106 -11.79 -4.92 26.64
C GLU A 106 -10.96 -5.96 27.42
N LYS A 107 -10.10 -5.48 28.33
CA LYS A 107 -9.16 -6.21 29.22
C LYS A 107 -7.75 -6.37 28.60
N GLU A 108 -6.68 -5.85 29.17
CA GLU A 108 -6.41 -5.29 30.50
C GLU A 108 -5.42 -4.13 30.33
N VAL A 109 -5.71 -2.99 30.96
CA VAL A 109 -4.69 -1.98 31.27
C VAL A 109 -4.10 -2.49 32.58
N PRO A 110 -2.83 -2.95 32.63
CA PRO A 110 -2.19 -3.22 33.91
C PRO A 110 -2.08 -1.88 34.62
N ASP A 111 -2.71 -1.79 35.79
CA ASP A 111 -2.51 -0.69 36.72
C ASP A 111 -0.99 -0.57 36.95
N GLU A 112 -0.43 0.59 36.62
CA GLU A 112 0.93 0.90 37.02
C GLU A 112 0.91 1.02 38.55
N GLU A 113 1.28 -0.06 39.23
CA GLU A 113 1.63 -0.02 40.65
C GLU A 113 2.82 0.92 40.78
N THR A 114 2.55 2.05 41.42
CA THR A 114 3.54 2.88 42.08
C THR A 114 4.27 2.02 43.11
N ASP A 115 5.60 2.00 43.07
CA ASP A 115 6.46 2.17 44.25
C ASP A 115 7.93 2.10 43.81
N ASP A 116 8.64 3.23 43.87
CA ASP A 116 10.07 3.22 44.16
C ASP A 116 10.39 4.51 44.93
N ASP A 117 10.25 4.34 46.25
CA ASP A 117 11.11 4.84 47.31
C ASP A 117 12.48 5.34 46.82
N VAL A 118 12.86 6.55 47.25
CA VAL A 118 14.23 7.05 47.56
C VAL A 118 14.28 8.56 47.28
N LEU A 119 14.17 9.39 48.33
CA LEU A 119 15.34 10.01 48.95
C LEU A 119 14.91 10.86 50.15
N ARG A 120 15.50 10.54 51.30
CA ARG A 120 15.56 11.33 52.52
C ARG A 120 16.55 12.48 52.37
#